data_AF-J9BUY6-F1
#
_entry.id   AF-J9BUY6-F1
#
_cell.length_a   1.000
_cell.length_b   1.000
_cell.length_c   1.000
_cell.angle_alpha   90.00
_cell.angle_beta   90.00
_cell.angle_gamma   90.00
#
_symmetry.space_group_name_H-M   'P 1'
#
loop_
_entity.id
_entity.type
_entity.pdbx_description
1 polymer ?
#
loop_
_entity_poly.entity_id
_entity_poly.type
_entity_poly.pdbx_seq_one_letter_code
_entity_poly.pdbx_strand_id
1 'polypeptide(L)'
;TDIVENRGGQGLVRVPITDGKRFYGINVDLEEAYKSGAQNIAKAWQKAMLLMSIDESWKEHLRELDQLKQAVQNASYEQKDPLLIYKLESFNLFKTMVNTMNAKAVSILMRGQIPQLAQPAENQPRQPQQPQQQRPSNSGNVSVSPSVPSSA
;
A
#
# COMPACT_ATOMS: atom_id res chain seq x y z
N THR A 1 -12.30 -25.22 -6.70
CA THR A 1 -13.42 -25.71 -7.53
C THR A 1 -14.39 -26.54 -6.70
N ASP A 2 -13.90 -27.41 -5.81
CA ASP A 2 -14.74 -28.29 -4.96
C ASP A 2 -15.74 -27.60 -4.00
N ILE A 3 -15.51 -26.34 -3.63
CA ILE A 3 -16.33 -25.63 -2.62
C ILE A 3 -17.74 -25.25 -3.13
N VAL A 4 -17.87 -24.95 -4.42
CA VAL A 4 -19.17 -24.59 -5.01
C VAL A 4 -19.93 -25.85 -5.40
N GLU A 5 -19.25 -26.82 -6.00
CA GLU A 5 -19.87 -28.05 -6.52
C GLU A 5 -20.21 -29.09 -5.43
N ASN A 6 -19.39 -29.26 -4.38
CA ASN A 6 -19.59 -30.29 -3.36
C ASN A 6 -20.15 -29.79 -2.02
N ARG A 7 -20.15 -28.48 -1.74
CA ARG A 7 -20.54 -27.94 -0.41
C ARG A 7 -21.70 -26.93 -0.43
N GLY A 8 -22.27 -26.61 -1.59
CA GLY A 8 -23.38 -25.65 -1.68
C GLY A 8 -23.00 -24.27 -1.11
N GLY A 9 -21.74 -23.86 -1.25
CA GLY A 9 -21.22 -22.63 -0.67
C GLY A 9 -21.87 -21.40 -1.30
N GLN A 10 -22.92 -20.89 -0.66
CA GLN A 10 -23.49 -19.57 -0.94
C GLN A 10 -22.80 -18.55 -0.05
N GLY A 11 -22.32 -17.46 -0.63
CA GLY A 11 -21.72 -16.38 0.15
C GLY A 11 -20.83 -15.44 -0.64
N LEU A 12 -20.64 -14.26 -0.08
CA LEU A 12 -19.69 -13.27 -0.56
C LEU A 12 -18.27 -13.74 -0.26
N VAL A 13 -17.48 -13.94 -1.30
CA VAL A 13 -16.05 -14.22 -1.17
C VAL A 13 -15.27 -12.94 -1.40
N ARG A 14 -14.34 -12.66 -0.48
CA ARG A 14 -13.41 -11.54 -0.58
C ARG A 14 -12.18 -11.99 -1.36
N VAL A 15 -12.07 -11.56 -2.61
CA VAL A 15 -10.88 -11.82 -3.44
C VAL A 15 -9.86 -10.72 -3.18
N PRO A 16 -8.64 -11.05 -2.67
CA PRO A 16 -7.57 -10.08 -2.58
C PRO A 16 -7.02 -9.82 -3.98
N ILE A 17 -6.97 -8.57 -4.41
CA ILE A 17 -6.30 -8.11 -5.63
C ILE A 17 -5.23 -7.11 -5.22
N THR A 18 -4.05 -7.17 -5.82
CA THR A 18 -2.93 -6.28 -5.53
C THR A 18 -2.37 -5.64 -6.80
N ASP A 19 -1.96 -4.39 -6.69
CA ASP A 19 -1.15 -3.64 -7.68
C ASP A 19 0.34 -3.63 -7.23
N GLY A 20 0.77 -4.61 -6.43
CA GLY A 20 2.10 -4.66 -5.82
C GLY A 20 2.36 -3.64 -4.69
N LYS A 21 1.57 -2.54 -4.62
CA LYS A 21 1.67 -1.52 -3.57
C LYS A 21 0.57 -1.59 -2.52
N ARG A 22 -0.63 -1.98 -2.93
CA ARG A 22 -1.84 -1.98 -2.09
C ARG A 22 -2.58 -3.30 -2.27
N PHE A 23 -3.28 -3.73 -1.22
CA PHE A 23 -4.20 -4.87 -1.26
C PHE A 23 -5.63 -4.35 -1.22
N TYR A 24 -6.44 -4.84 -2.14
CA TYR A 24 -7.84 -4.51 -2.26
C TYR A 24 -8.66 -5.76 -2.07
N GLY A 25 -9.70 -5.67 -1.24
CA GLY A 25 -10.64 -6.77 -1.06
C GLY A 25 -11.90 -6.51 -1.83
N ILE A 26 -12.14 -7.30 -2.88
CA ILE A 26 -13.38 -7.21 -3.64
C ILE A 26 -14.32 -8.30 -3.16
N ASN A 27 -15.51 -7.91 -2.71
CA ASN A 27 -16.56 -8.84 -2.31
C ASN A 27 -17.34 -9.22 -3.56
N VAL A 28 -17.34 -10.51 -3.90
CA VAL A 28 -18.04 -11.05 -5.07
C VAL A 28 -18.83 -12.27 -4.64
N ASP A 29 -20.02 -12.45 -5.20
CA ASP A 29 -20.78 -13.68 -5.00
C ASP A 29 -20.05 -14.86 -5.66
N LEU A 30 -19.82 -15.91 -4.89
CA LEU A 30 -19.04 -17.07 -5.32
C LEU A 30 -19.73 -17.85 -6.46
N GLU A 31 -21.05 -17.95 -6.43
CA GLU A 31 -21.82 -18.68 -7.43
C GLU A 31 -21.79 -17.94 -8.78
N GLU A 32 -21.98 -16.62 -8.73
CA GLU A 32 -21.92 -15.78 -9.92
C GLU A 32 -20.49 -15.70 -10.49
N ALA A 33 -19.47 -15.63 -9.63
CA ALA A 33 -18.07 -15.67 -10.06
C ALA A 33 -17.70 -16.98 -10.76
N TYR A 34 -18.24 -18.12 -10.29
CA TYR A 34 -18.03 -19.42 -10.91
C TYR A 34 -18.70 -19.52 -12.28
N LYS A 35 -20.00 -19.20 -12.35
CA LYS A 35 -20.80 -19.25 -13.58
C LYS A 35 -20.27 -18.31 -14.68
N SER A 36 -19.76 -17.15 -14.30
CA SER A 36 -19.24 -16.14 -15.22
C SER A 36 -17.76 -16.32 -15.60
N GLY A 37 -17.10 -17.39 -15.14
CA GLY A 37 -15.68 -17.62 -15.43
C GLY A 37 -14.77 -16.47 -14.99
N ALA A 38 -14.98 -15.96 -13.77
CA ALA A 38 -14.26 -14.82 -13.17
C ALA A 38 -14.52 -13.42 -13.80
N GLN A 39 -15.37 -13.28 -14.81
CA GLN A 39 -15.71 -11.96 -15.37
C GLN A 39 -16.36 -11.03 -14.34
N ASN A 40 -17.20 -11.58 -13.45
CA ASN A 40 -17.81 -10.78 -12.38
C ASN A 40 -16.77 -10.16 -11.44
N ILE A 41 -15.71 -10.92 -11.12
CA ILE A 41 -14.60 -10.44 -10.28
C ILE A 41 -13.88 -9.26 -10.96
N ALA A 42 -13.57 -9.38 -12.25
CA ALA A 42 -12.91 -8.32 -13.02
C ALA A 42 -13.78 -7.05 -13.09
N LYS A 43 -15.08 -7.19 -13.31
CA LYS A 43 -16.03 -6.06 -13.36
C LYS A 43 -16.16 -5.37 -12.01
N ALA A 44 -16.29 -6.13 -10.93
CA ALA A 44 -16.36 -5.60 -9.56
C ALA A 44 -15.05 -4.88 -9.18
N TRP A 45 -13.91 -5.43 -9.56
CA TRP A 45 -12.59 -4.81 -9.42
C TRP A 45 -12.50 -3.47 -10.15
N GLN A 46 -12.86 -3.44 -11.45
CA GLN A 46 -12.84 -2.22 -12.26
C GLN A 46 -13.70 -1.12 -11.64
N LYS A 47 -14.93 -1.45 -11.26
CA LYS A 47 -15.85 -0.50 -10.63
C LYS A 47 -15.28 0.06 -9.32
N ALA A 48 -14.76 -0.81 -8.45
CA ALA A 48 -14.19 -0.39 -7.17
C ALA A 48 -12.99 0.55 -7.36
N MET A 49 -12.07 0.22 -8.28
CA MET A 49 -10.88 1.03 -8.52
C MET A 49 -11.20 2.38 -9.14
N LEU A 50 -12.13 2.42 -10.09
CA LEU A 50 -12.57 3.68 -10.69
C LEU A 50 -13.21 4.59 -9.65
N LEU A 51 -14.14 4.07 -8.84
CA LEU A 51 -14.80 4.86 -7.78
C LEU A 51 -13.79 5.39 -6.76
N MET A 52 -12.86 4.55 -6.32
CA MET A 52 -11.80 4.97 -5.39
C MET A 52 -10.91 6.05 -6.02
N SER A 53 -10.52 5.89 -7.29
CA SER A 53 -9.68 6.86 -7.99
C SER A 53 -10.38 8.21 -8.18
N ILE A 54 -11.68 8.19 -8.46
CA ILE A 54 -12.50 9.40 -8.59
C ILE A 54 -12.57 10.13 -7.25
N ASP A 55 -12.93 9.43 -6.17
CA ASP A 55 -13.08 10.04 -4.85
C ASP A 55 -11.76 10.64 -4.33
N GLU A 56 -10.64 9.93 -4.49
CA GLU A 56 -9.32 10.44 -4.10
C GLU A 56 -8.92 11.69 -4.91
N SER A 57 -9.12 11.66 -6.22
CA SER A 57 -8.77 12.80 -7.09
C SER A 57 -9.67 14.00 -6.84
N TRP A 58 -10.96 13.77 -6.57
CA TRP A 58 -11.92 14.83 -6.26
C TRP A 58 -11.62 15.53 -4.94
N LYS A 59 -11.30 14.77 -3.88
CA LYS A 59 -10.91 15.32 -2.58
C LYS A 59 -9.67 16.22 -2.71
N GLU A 60 -8.67 15.77 -3.46
CA GLU A 60 -7.47 16.55 -3.69
C GLU A 60 -7.77 17.81 -4.53
N HIS A 61 -8.60 17.70 -5.56
CA HIS A 61 -9.00 18.85 -6.37
C HIS A 61 -9.76 19.91 -5.55
N LEU A 62 -10.65 19.52 -4.64
CA LEU A 62 -11.31 20.47 -3.74
C LEU A 62 -10.29 21.20 -2.85
N ARG A 63 -9.28 20.49 -2.35
CA ARG A 63 -8.18 21.08 -1.57
C ARG A 63 -7.38 22.09 -2.40
N GLU A 64 -7.08 21.76 -3.66
CA GLU A 64 -6.41 22.67 -4.60
C GLU A 64 -7.26 23.91 -4.92
N LEU A 65 -8.57 23.75 -5.12
CA LEU A 65 -9.49 24.87 -5.36
C LEU A 65 -9.56 25.83 -4.15
N ASP A 66 -9.56 25.29 -2.93
CA ASP A 66 -9.51 26.10 -1.71
C ASP A 66 -8.20 26.89 -1.62
N GLN A 67 -7.07 26.27 -1.95
CA GLN A 67 -5.77 26.95 -2.01
C GLN A 67 -5.75 28.03 -3.10
N LEU A 68 -6.28 27.74 -4.28
CA LEU A 68 -6.39 28.69 -5.38
C LEU A 68 -7.25 29.89 -4.99
N LYS A 69 -8.37 29.66 -4.31
CA LYS A 69 -9.25 30.74 -3.83
C LYS A 69 -8.52 31.70 -2.90
N GLN A 70 -7.72 31.17 -1.94
CA GLN A 70 -6.91 31.99 -1.05
C GLN A 70 -5.81 32.76 -1.81
N ALA A 71 -5.12 32.10 -2.74
CA ALA A 71 -4.09 32.74 -3.55
C ALA A 71 -4.63 33.90 -4.41
N VAL A 72 -5.78 33.69 -5.04
CA VAL A 72 -6.46 34.72 -5.86
C VAL A 72 -6.92 35.90 -5.01
N GLN A 73 -7.44 35.66 -3.80
CA GLN A 73 -7.80 36.73 -2.88
C GLN A 73 -6.60 37.60 -2.50
N ASN A 74 -5.43 36.98 -2.27
CA ASN A 74 -4.20 37.71 -1.98
C ASN A 74 -3.65 38.45 -3.20
N ALA A 75 -3.77 37.87 -4.40
CA ALA A 75 -3.30 38.44 -5.66
C ALA A 75 -4.21 39.56 -6.22
N SER A 76 -5.41 39.75 -5.67
CA SER A 76 -6.35 40.80 -6.11
C SER A 76 -5.79 42.22 -5.97
N TYR A 77 -4.66 42.41 -5.28
CA TYR A 77 -3.95 43.69 -5.21
C TYR A 77 -3.29 44.12 -6.55
N GLU A 78 -3.14 43.21 -7.53
CA GLU A 78 -2.41 43.47 -8.79
C GLU A 78 -3.30 43.89 -9.99
N GLN A 79 -4.47 44.51 -9.75
CA GLN A 79 -5.39 45.06 -10.78
C GLN A 79 -5.99 44.07 -11.81
N LYS A 80 -5.69 42.77 -11.72
CA LYS A 80 -6.39 41.75 -12.53
C LYS A 80 -7.71 41.37 -11.86
N ASP A 81 -8.73 41.07 -12.67
CA ASP A 81 -10.01 40.57 -12.15
C ASP A 81 -9.80 39.20 -11.46
N PRO A 82 -9.96 39.12 -10.13
CA PRO A 82 -9.74 37.88 -9.39
C PRO A 82 -10.71 36.78 -9.84
N LEU A 83 -11.92 37.14 -10.27
CA LEU A 83 -12.93 36.17 -10.71
C LEU A 83 -12.48 35.47 -12.00
N LEU A 84 -11.89 36.23 -12.93
CA LEU A 84 -11.40 35.70 -14.19
C LEU A 84 -10.21 34.75 -13.98
N ILE A 85 -9.26 35.12 -13.11
CA ILE A 85 -8.11 34.26 -12.78
C ILE A 85 -8.60 32.95 -12.17
N TYR A 86 -9.47 33.03 -11.17
CA TYR A 86 -10.02 31.84 -10.52
C TYR A 86 -10.70 30.91 -11.52
N LYS A 87 -11.52 31.45 -12.43
CA LYS A 87 -12.22 30.67 -13.46
C LYS A 87 -11.26 29.97 -14.41
N LEU A 88 -10.25 30.67 -14.91
CA LEU A 88 -9.29 30.09 -15.85
C LEU A 88 -8.43 29.01 -15.18
N GLU A 89 -7.95 29.29 -13.98
CA GLU A 89 -7.02 28.41 -13.27
C GLU A 89 -7.72 27.19 -12.69
N SER A 90 -8.93 27.35 -12.11
CA SER A 90 -9.75 26.21 -11.65
C SER A 90 -10.06 25.24 -12.80
N PHE A 91 -10.31 25.73 -14.01
CA PHE A 91 -10.52 24.88 -15.17
C PHE A 91 -9.24 24.13 -15.60
N ASN A 92 -8.07 24.77 -15.51
CA ASN A 92 -6.79 24.11 -15.74
C ASN A 92 -6.51 23.01 -14.70
N LEU A 93 -6.78 23.27 -13.41
CA LEU A 93 -6.69 22.28 -12.35
C LEU A 93 -7.62 21.09 -12.62
N PHE A 94 -8.88 21.35 -13.00
CA PHE A 94 -9.84 20.30 -13.34
C PHE A 94 -9.34 19.40 -14.49
N LYS A 95 -8.85 19.99 -15.59
CA LYS A 95 -8.28 19.20 -16.70
C LYS A 95 -7.12 18.33 -16.26
N THR A 96 -6.23 18.88 -15.43
CA THR A 96 -5.07 18.18 -14.89
C THR A 96 -5.48 17.03 -13.98
N MET A 97 -6.47 17.26 -13.12
CA MET A 97 -7.07 16.22 -12.26
C MET A 97 -7.64 15.07 -13.10
N VAL A 98 -8.47 15.36 -14.12
CA VAL A 98 -9.06 14.31 -14.98
C VAL A 98 -7.98 13.46 -15.67
N ASN A 99 -6.95 14.11 -16.24
CA ASN A 99 -5.86 13.40 -16.91
C ASN A 99 -5.07 12.52 -15.94
N THR A 100 -4.74 13.05 -14.76
CA THR A 100 -3.99 12.34 -13.73
C THR A 100 -4.79 11.16 -13.18
N MET A 101 -6.08 11.37 -12.91
CA MET A 101 -7.02 10.34 -12.46
C MET A 101 -7.10 9.20 -13.48
N ASN A 102 -7.27 9.51 -14.77
CA ASN A 102 -7.36 8.50 -15.83
C ASN A 102 -6.07 7.68 -15.94
N ALA A 103 -4.91 8.35 -15.95
CA ALA A 103 -3.61 7.67 -16.00
C ALA A 103 -3.39 6.75 -14.79
N LYS A 104 -3.76 7.21 -13.59
CA LYS A 104 -3.66 6.44 -12.35
C LYS A 104 -4.59 5.23 -12.36
N ALA A 105 -5.86 5.42 -12.73
CA ALA A 105 -6.84 4.34 -12.81
C ALA A 105 -6.40 3.24 -13.79
N VAL A 106 -5.97 3.62 -15.00
CA VAL A 106 -5.47 2.64 -16.00
C VAL A 106 -4.23 1.92 -15.47
N SER A 107 -3.29 2.64 -14.84
CA SER A 107 -2.10 2.01 -14.27
C SER A 107 -2.42 0.97 -13.19
N ILE A 108 -3.38 1.24 -12.31
CA ILE A 108 -3.81 0.31 -11.24
C ILE A 108 -4.48 -0.92 -11.86
N LEU A 109 -5.36 -0.70 -12.83
CA LEU A 109 -6.08 -1.79 -13.50
C LEU A 109 -5.13 -2.72 -14.26
N MET A 110 -4.12 -2.18 -14.94
CA MET A 110 -3.17 -2.97 -15.75
C MET A 110 -2.18 -3.78 -14.91
N ARG A 111 -1.90 -3.34 -13.69
CA ARG A 111 -0.99 -4.04 -12.78
C ARG A 111 -1.73 -4.91 -11.75
N GLY A 112 -3.06 -4.91 -11.76
CA GLY A 112 -3.87 -5.70 -10.85
C GLY A 112 -3.62 -7.19 -11.02
N GLN A 113 -3.17 -7.84 -9.95
CA GLN A 113 -2.88 -9.27 -9.88
C GLN A 113 -3.54 -9.89 -8.66
N ILE A 114 -3.96 -11.15 -8.78
CA ILE A 114 -4.41 -11.92 -7.62
C ILE A 114 -3.15 -12.56 -7.01
N PRO A 115 -2.76 -12.21 -5.77
CA PRO A 115 -1.59 -12.77 -5.14
C PRO A 115 -1.80 -14.27 -4.95
N GLN A 116 -0.91 -15.08 -5.51
CA GLN A 116 -0.85 -16.49 -5.18
C GLN A 116 -0.30 -16.59 -3.76
N LEU A 117 -1.05 -17.19 -2.83
CA LEU A 117 -0.45 -17.55 -1.54
C LEU A 117 0.68 -18.53 -1.85
N ALA A 118 1.92 -18.08 -1.70
CA ALA A 118 3.07 -18.97 -1.70
C ALA A 118 2.79 -20.04 -0.63
N GLN A 119 2.74 -21.30 -1.04
CA GLN A 119 2.70 -22.40 -0.08
C GLN A 119 3.86 -22.20 0.90
N PRO A 120 3.62 -22.27 2.22
CA PRO A 120 4.70 -22.22 3.18
C PRO A 120 5.75 -23.24 2.74
N ALA A 121 6.99 -22.80 2.54
CA ALA A 121 8.09 -23.71 2.30
C ALA A 121 8.14 -24.69 3.47
N GLU A 122 7.65 -25.90 3.22
CA GLU A 122 7.50 -26.93 4.22
C GLU A 122 8.89 -27.36 4.68
N ASN A 123 9.21 -27.02 5.93
CA ASN A 123 10.17 -27.70 6.80
C ASN A 123 11.55 -28.02 6.19
N GLN A 124 12.47 -27.05 6.21
CA GLN A 124 13.87 -27.42 6.45
C GLN A 124 14.01 -27.81 7.92
N PRO A 125 14.40 -29.06 8.26
CA PRO A 125 14.65 -29.42 9.64
C PRO A 125 15.79 -28.55 10.16
N ARG A 126 15.50 -27.72 11.17
CA ARG A 126 16.54 -27.09 11.97
C ARG A 126 17.37 -28.21 12.59
N GLN A 127 18.61 -28.40 12.12
CA GLN A 127 19.55 -29.30 12.77
C GLN A 127 19.69 -28.88 14.25
N PRO A 128 19.56 -29.79 15.22
CA PRO A 128 19.78 -29.46 16.62
C PRO A 128 21.22 -29.00 16.82
N GLN A 129 21.43 -27.73 17.19
CA GLN A 129 22.72 -27.27 17.68
C GLN A 129 23.00 -28.00 19.00
N GLN A 130 24.10 -28.76 19.03
CA GLN A 130 24.57 -29.43 20.24
C GLN A 130 24.90 -28.40 21.33
N PRO A 131 24.54 -28.62 22.61
CA PRO A 131 24.87 -27.69 23.68
C PRO A 131 26.38 -27.57 23.87
N GLN A 132 26.92 -26.36 23.71
CA GLN A 132 28.30 -26.03 24.08
C GLN A 132 28.47 -26.19 25.60
N GLN A 133 29.27 -27.18 25.99
CA GLN A 133 29.60 -27.45 27.37
C GLN A 133 30.55 -26.37 27.92
N GLN A 134 30.01 -25.47 28.73
CA GLN A 134 30.80 -24.47 29.47
C GLN A 134 31.64 -25.17 30.55
N ARG A 135 32.97 -25.05 30.47
CA ARG A 135 33.86 -25.31 31.61
C ARG A 135 34.11 -24.00 32.36
N PRO A 136 33.84 -23.91 33.67
CA PRO A 136 34.42 -22.88 34.50
C PRO A 136 35.60 -23.45 35.31
N SER A 137 36.75 -22.79 35.26
CA SER A 137 37.72 -22.74 36.38
C SER A 137 38.90 -21.86 36.00
N ASN A 138 38.90 -20.60 36.45
CA ASN A 138 40.05 -20.12 37.20
C ASN A 138 39.66 -18.90 38.06
N SER A 139 39.66 -19.08 39.37
CA SER A 139 39.58 -18.00 40.36
C SER A 139 40.82 -18.08 41.26
N GLY A 140 41.54 -16.97 41.34
CA GLY A 140 42.44 -16.61 42.44
C GLY A 140 43.92 -16.87 42.19
N ASN A 141 44.76 -15.83 42.08
CA ASN A 141 45.22 -15.11 43.27
C ASN A 141 46.02 -13.82 42.94
N VAL A 142 45.49 -12.71 43.47
CA VAL A 142 46.06 -11.53 44.13
C VAL A 142 47.56 -11.15 43.95
N SER A 143 47.73 -9.90 43.49
CA SER A 143 48.75 -8.84 43.77
C SER A 143 50.23 -9.16 43.97
N VAL A 144 51.09 -8.44 43.25
CA VAL A 144 52.06 -7.46 43.83
C VAL A 144 52.34 -6.34 42.80
N SER A 145 52.25 -5.07 43.22
CA SER A 145 52.58 -3.85 42.45
C SER A 145 54.09 -3.65 42.28
N PRO A 146 54.59 -2.94 41.25
CA PRO A 146 56.00 -2.61 41.13
C PRO A 146 56.33 -1.31 41.87
N SER A 147 57.36 -1.34 42.73
CA SER A 147 58.02 -0.16 43.28
C SER A 147 59.42 -0.04 42.66
N VAL A 148 59.69 1.11 42.05
CA VAL A 148 61.05 1.58 41.70
C VAL A 148 61.32 2.80 42.56
N PRO A 149 62.53 2.94 43.13
CA PRO A 149 63.26 4.17 42.83
C PRO A 149 64.78 3.98 42.63
N SER A 150 65.27 4.68 41.60
CA SER A 150 66.48 5.54 41.54
C SER A 150 67.86 5.07 42.03
N SER A 151 68.80 5.18 41.07
CA SER A 151 70.21 5.60 41.18
C SER A 151 71.25 4.66 41.81
N ALA A 152 72.13 4.10 40.97
CA ALA A 152 73.53 4.51 40.76
C ALA A 152 74.16 3.65 39.66
#